data_AF-A0A0G0Z1D6-F1
#
_entry.id   AF-A0A0G0Z1D6-F1
#
_cell.length_a   1.000
_cell.length_b   1.000
_cell.length_c   1.000
_cell.angle_alpha   90.00
_cell.angle_beta   90.00
_cell.angle_gamma   90.00
#
_symmetry.space_group_name_H-M   'P 1'
#
loop_
_entity.id
_entity.type
_entity.pdbx_description
1 polymer ?
#
loop_
_entity_poly.entity_id
_entity_poly.type
_entity_poly.pdbx_seq_one_letter_code
_entity_poly.pdbx_strand_id
1 'polypeptide(L)'
;MIAALKKLHPPTFIIILLLSFFLLFSSRETVLADTVSYLPITIWGTTLYTLPFSACTGGTGGTVSTIPWTGTCCTEGTGGTITTVGGYRIHTFYSSGTLSITTPKTAQVLVVAGGGGGGTGINGNGGGGAGGYLTNASYSLTASSNYSVTVGAGGAANTNGANSIFGTITATGGGAGGASSDAGSPGGSGGGGGGRSGAAGSGTAGQGYAGGIGVYAAGGGGGGAGGAGTNGTGANENYGGNTGIGVANSISGTSIYYAGGGAGGGSATGGCGTVLSGGTACQTNGAANSGAGGGSNTAGGATVGSGGSGVVIVKYPVCP
;
A
#
# COMPACT_ATOMS: atom_id res chain seq x y z
N MET A 1 -46.98 35.75 -12.02
CA MET A 1 -46.27 35.74 -10.71
C MET A 1 -45.47 37.04 -10.49
N ILE A 2 -46.03 38.21 -10.88
CA ILE A 2 -45.40 39.55 -10.75
C ILE A 2 -46.32 40.54 -10.00
N ALA A 3 -47.53 40.13 -9.60
CA ALA A 3 -48.52 41.03 -9.01
C ALA A 3 -48.64 40.96 -7.48
N ALA A 4 -47.88 40.09 -6.79
CA ALA A 4 -48.02 39.86 -5.34
C ALA A 4 -46.80 40.28 -4.50
N LEU A 5 -46.02 41.28 -4.95
CA LEU A 5 -44.79 41.72 -4.27
C LEU A 5 -44.76 43.24 -3.99
N LYS A 6 -45.92 43.86 -3.75
CA LYS A 6 -46.02 45.28 -3.35
C LYS A 6 -46.31 45.51 -1.86
N LYS A 7 -46.25 44.48 -1.01
CA LYS A 7 -46.53 44.61 0.44
C LYS A 7 -45.53 43.88 1.35
N LEU A 8 -44.23 43.93 1.02
CA LEU A 8 -43.19 43.55 1.98
C LEU A 8 -42.21 44.72 2.16
N HIS A 9 -41.93 45.02 3.43
CA HIS A 9 -41.06 46.10 3.86
C HIS A 9 -39.65 45.96 3.24
N PRO A 10 -38.90 47.07 3.12
CA PRO A 10 -37.61 47.12 2.43
C PRO A 10 -36.49 46.16 2.89
N PRO A 11 -36.43 45.55 4.11
CA PRO A 11 -35.29 44.71 4.45
C PRO A 11 -35.34 43.27 3.90
N THR A 12 -36.47 42.78 3.38
CA THR A 12 -36.58 41.38 2.92
C THR A 12 -36.14 41.16 1.47
N PHE A 13 -36.08 42.20 0.64
CA PHE A 13 -35.70 42.09 -0.78
C PHE A 13 -34.18 41.98 -1.00
N ILE A 14 -33.38 42.49 -0.06
CA ILE A 14 -31.91 42.54 -0.15
C ILE A 14 -31.26 41.19 0.23
N ILE A 15 -31.90 40.42 1.13
CA ILE A 15 -31.37 39.13 1.59
C ILE A 15 -31.44 38.06 0.50
N ILE A 16 -32.45 38.12 -0.39
CA ILE A 16 -32.65 37.12 -1.46
C ILE A 16 -31.68 37.33 -2.64
N LEU A 17 -31.26 38.58 -2.89
CA LEU A 17 -30.27 38.89 -3.94
C LEU A 17 -28.83 38.54 -3.53
N LEU A 18 -28.53 38.57 -2.22
CA LEU A 18 -27.21 38.20 -1.68
C LEU A 18 -26.97 36.68 -1.64
N LEU A 19 -28.03 35.85 -1.47
CA LEU A 19 -27.89 34.39 -1.54
C LEU A 19 -27.62 33.87 -2.96
N SER A 20 -28.04 34.60 -4.00
CA SER A 20 -27.89 34.17 -5.39
C SER A 20 -26.51 34.48 -5.98
N PHE A 21 -25.76 35.43 -5.42
CA PHE A 21 -24.39 35.72 -5.81
C PHE A 21 -23.36 34.75 -5.21
N PHE A 22 -23.70 34.08 -4.10
CA PHE A 22 -22.83 33.15 -3.39
C PHE A 22 -22.71 31.76 -4.05
N LEU A 23 -23.62 31.41 -4.96
CA LEU A 23 -23.65 30.10 -5.64
C LEU A 23 -22.82 30.04 -6.94
N LEU A 24 -22.20 31.15 -7.38
CA LEU A 24 -21.47 31.20 -8.65
C LEU A 24 -19.95 31.05 -8.54
N PHE A 25 -19.38 31.06 -7.33
CA PHE A 25 -17.94 30.86 -7.08
C PHE A 25 -17.71 29.59 -6.27
N SER A 26 -17.96 28.43 -6.87
CA SER A 26 -17.45 27.16 -6.36
C SER A 26 -16.96 26.30 -7.51
N SER A 27 -15.88 26.74 -8.14
CA SER A 27 -14.96 25.82 -8.80
C SER A 27 -13.62 26.51 -9.01
N ARG A 28 -12.57 25.88 -8.49
CA ARG A 28 -11.14 26.24 -8.57
C ARG A 28 -10.66 27.32 -7.62
N GLU A 29 -10.04 26.87 -6.53
CA GLU A 29 -8.81 27.51 -6.07
C GLU A 29 -7.71 26.47 -5.86
N THR A 30 -6.54 26.83 -6.37
CA THR A 30 -5.29 26.11 -6.29
C THR A 30 -4.54 26.76 -5.13
N VAL A 31 -4.10 25.96 -4.16
CA VAL A 31 -3.42 26.48 -2.97
C VAL A 31 -2.02 26.98 -3.37
N LEU A 32 -1.86 28.31 -3.43
CA LEU A 32 -0.57 28.98 -3.32
C LEU A 32 -0.62 29.90 -2.09
N ALA A 33 0.54 30.00 -1.45
CA ALA A 33 0.76 30.46 -0.09
C ALA A 33 0.20 31.86 0.24
N ASP A 34 -0.27 31.98 1.48
CA ASP A 34 -0.38 33.17 2.35
C ASP A 34 -0.10 34.55 1.71
N THR A 35 -1.12 35.13 1.08
CA THR A 35 -1.39 36.58 1.16
C THR A 35 -2.90 36.80 0.98
N VAL A 36 -3.64 36.97 2.08
CA VAL A 36 -5.07 37.29 2.03
C VAL A 36 -5.24 38.79 1.77
N SER A 37 -5.75 39.15 0.59
CA SER A 37 -6.14 40.52 0.25
C SER A 37 -7.51 40.87 0.85
N TYR A 38 -7.57 41.90 1.68
CA TYR A 38 -8.78 42.37 2.35
C TYR A 38 -9.58 43.34 1.47
N LEU A 39 -10.87 43.07 1.23
CA LEU A 39 -11.81 44.08 0.71
C LEU A 39 -12.69 44.56 1.88
N PRO A 40 -12.55 45.81 2.35
CA PRO A 40 -13.41 46.32 3.41
C PRO A 40 -14.83 46.57 2.86
N ILE A 41 -15.84 46.06 3.55
CA ILE A 41 -17.25 46.44 3.33
C ILE A 41 -17.66 47.38 4.46
N THR A 42 -18.19 48.55 4.10
CA THR A 42 -18.73 49.51 5.07
C THR A 42 -20.24 49.53 5.00
N ILE A 43 -20.90 49.31 6.14
CA ILE A 43 -22.36 49.28 6.25
C ILE A 43 -22.74 50.28 7.36
N TRP A 44 -23.59 51.26 7.08
CA TRP A 44 -24.04 52.27 8.06
C TRP A 44 -22.91 52.97 8.85
N GLY A 45 -21.77 53.22 8.21
CA GLY A 45 -20.64 53.89 8.85
C GLY A 45 -19.76 53.00 9.73
N THR A 46 -20.03 51.69 9.83
CA THR A 46 -19.13 50.71 10.43
C THR A 46 -18.39 49.92 9.36
N THR A 47 -17.06 49.90 9.46
CA THR A 47 -16.21 49.06 8.60
C THR A 47 -16.20 47.64 9.16
N LEU A 48 -16.77 46.71 8.41
CA LEU A 48 -16.75 45.28 8.71
C LEU A 48 -15.59 44.65 7.94
N TYR A 49 -14.62 44.13 8.68
CA TYR A 49 -13.59 43.26 8.13
C TYR A 49 -14.16 41.84 8.04
N THR A 50 -14.42 41.35 6.83
CA THR A 50 -14.73 39.93 6.64
C THR A 50 -13.43 39.15 6.74
N LEU A 51 -13.17 38.53 7.88
CA LEU A 51 -12.16 37.49 7.97
C LEU A 51 -12.65 36.32 7.11
N PRO A 52 -11.88 35.81 6.13
CA PRO A 52 -12.03 34.41 5.78
C PRO A 52 -11.58 33.62 7.02
N PHE A 53 -12.51 33.37 7.92
CA PHE A 53 -12.28 32.53 9.08
C PHE A 53 -12.19 31.09 8.56
N SER A 54 -10.96 30.65 8.31
CA SER A 54 -10.63 29.23 8.28
C SER A 54 -10.12 28.87 9.67
N ALA A 55 -11.01 28.71 10.66
CA ALA A 55 -10.58 28.14 11.94
C ALA A 55 -10.76 26.64 11.94
N CYS A 56 -9.64 25.97 11.74
CA CYS A 56 -9.31 24.79 12.51
C CYS A 56 -8.22 25.17 13.52
N THR A 57 -8.49 26.14 14.40
CA THR A 57 -7.63 26.41 15.56
C THR A 57 -8.47 26.36 16.83
N GLY A 58 -8.25 25.33 17.64
CA GLY A 58 -8.76 25.27 19.01
C GLY A 58 -8.21 26.47 19.78
N GLY A 59 -9.12 27.29 20.31
CA GLY A 59 -8.82 28.67 20.65
C GLY A 59 -8.05 28.91 21.95
N THR A 60 -7.67 30.17 22.17
CA THR A 60 -7.69 30.80 23.49
C THR A 60 -7.85 32.32 23.35
N GLY A 61 -8.87 32.88 24.02
CA GLY A 61 -8.88 34.28 24.47
C GLY A 61 -9.22 35.38 23.46
N GLY A 62 -10.51 35.59 23.19
CA GLY A 62 -10.99 36.83 22.58
C GLY A 62 -12.50 36.81 22.39
N THR A 63 -13.21 37.79 22.95
CA THR A 63 -14.67 37.97 22.77
C THR A 63 -14.96 38.40 21.33
N VAL A 64 -15.03 37.43 20.41
CA VAL A 64 -15.54 37.60 19.05
C VAL A 64 -16.97 37.08 19.04
N SER A 65 -17.91 37.86 18.50
CA SER A 65 -19.31 37.45 18.32
C SER A 65 -19.35 36.19 17.44
N THR A 66 -19.56 35.03 18.06
CA THR A 66 -19.53 33.73 17.39
C THR A 66 -20.84 33.55 16.63
N ILE A 67 -20.82 33.74 15.32
CA ILE A 67 -21.76 33.03 14.45
C ILE A 67 -21.39 31.54 14.64
N PRO A 68 -22.27 30.68 15.18
CA PRO A 68 -21.92 29.28 15.40
C PRO A 68 -21.73 28.63 14.04
N TRP A 69 -20.47 28.38 13.67
CA TRP A 69 -20.15 27.54 12.53
C TRP A 69 -20.56 26.11 12.91
N THR A 70 -21.56 25.58 12.21
CA THR A 70 -22.07 24.21 12.42
C THR A 70 -21.28 23.16 11.67
N GLY A 71 -20.19 23.55 10.99
CA GLY A 71 -19.32 22.55 10.40
C GLY A 71 -18.62 21.74 11.49
N THR A 72 -18.29 20.50 11.17
CA THR A 72 -17.42 19.70 12.03
C THR A 72 -16.00 19.96 11.58
N CYS A 73 -15.15 20.51 12.44
CA CYS A 73 -13.71 20.58 12.17
C CYS A 73 -13.17 19.15 12.20
N CYS A 74 -13.18 18.45 11.07
CA CYS A 74 -12.50 17.18 10.98
C CYS A 74 -11.10 17.40 10.43
N THR A 75 -10.12 16.93 11.18
CA THR A 75 -8.73 17.02 10.79
C THR A 75 -8.35 15.71 10.12
N GLU A 76 -7.58 15.81 9.05
CA GLU A 76 -7.10 14.62 8.36
C GLU A 76 -6.00 13.92 9.16
N GLY A 77 -5.90 12.61 8.96
CA GLY A 77 -4.83 11.85 9.58
C GLY A 77 -3.45 12.27 9.09
N THR A 78 -2.43 11.92 9.88
CA THR A 78 -1.01 12.15 9.57
C THR A 78 -0.22 10.83 9.69
N GLY A 79 0.99 10.81 9.13
CA GLY A 79 1.86 9.64 9.11
C GLY A 79 1.99 9.01 7.73
N GLY A 80 3.15 8.39 7.47
CA GLY A 80 3.47 7.83 6.16
C GLY A 80 3.60 8.89 5.06
N THR A 81 3.72 8.42 3.82
CA THR A 81 3.58 9.26 2.62
C THR A 81 2.10 9.48 2.35
N ILE A 82 1.68 10.72 2.17
CA ILE A 82 0.27 11.05 2.05
C ILE A 82 -0.06 11.56 0.65
N THR A 83 -1.07 10.95 0.03
CA THR A 83 -1.64 11.40 -1.24
C THR A 83 -3.15 11.58 -1.13
N THR A 84 -3.71 12.46 -1.96
CA THR A 84 -5.15 12.69 -2.05
C THR A 84 -5.59 12.56 -3.51
N VAL A 85 -6.50 11.63 -3.79
CA VAL A 85 -6.98 11.34 -5.14
C VAL A 85 -8.44 10.89 -5.09
N GLY A 86 -9.27 11.42 -5.99
CA GLY A 86 -10.67 10.99 -6.14
C GLY A 86 -11.53 11.11 -4.87
N GLY A 87 -11.26 12.08 -3.99
CA GLY A 87 -11.97 12.25 -2.73
C GLY A 87 -11.52 11.31 -1.60
N TYR A 88 -10.39 10.63 -1.76
CA TYR A 88 -9.79 9.78 -0.73
C TYR A 88 -8.42 10.31 -0.32
N ARG A 89 -8.09 10.13 0.95
CA ARG A 89 -6.75 10.28 1.50
C ARG A 89 -6.12 8.91 1.67
N ILE A 90 -4.88 8.77 1.21
CA ILE A 90 -4.11 7.54 1.21
C ILE A 90 -2.84 7.77 2.01
N HIS A 91 -2.60 6.93 3.00
CA HIS A 91 -1.38 6.86 3.76
C HIS A 91 -0.61 5.61 3.34
N THR A 92 0.59 5.80 2.79
CA THR A 92 1.48 4.71 2.40
C THR A 92 2.72 4.69 3.29
N PHE A 93 2.94 3.58 3.96
CA PHE A 93 4.09 3.32 4.80
C PHE A 93 5.06 2.40 4.07
N TYR A 94 6.17 2.97 3.61
CA TYR A 94 7.33 2.24 3.05
C TYR A 94 8.35 1.85 4.13
N SER A 95 8.21 2.41 5.32
CA SER A 95 8.96 2.09 6.53
C SER A 95 8.01 2.16 7.73
N SER A 96 8.41 1.52 8.84
CA SER A 96 7.64 1.52 10.08
C SER A 96 7.43 2.94 10.60
N GLY A 97 6.28 3.17 11.24
CA GLY A 97 5.91 4.49 11.72
C GLY A 97 4.59 4.46 12.48
N THR A 98 3.90 5.59 12.47
CA THR A 98 2.61 5.73 13.16
C THR A 98 1.62 6.46 12.27
N LEU A 99 0.39 5.95 12.20
CA LEU A 99 -0.75 6.65 11.64
C LEU A 99 -1.52 7.31 12.80
N SER A 100 -1.62 8.63 12.77
CA SER A 100 -2.38 9.39 13.77
C SER A 100 -3.72 9.80 13.20
N ILE A 101 -4.80 9.41 13.88
CA ILE A 101 -6.18 9.71 13.50
C ILE A 101 -6.83 10.54 14.61
N THR A 102 -7.39 11.68 14.25
CA THR A 102 -8.01 12.64 15.17
C THR A 102 -9.54 12.53 15.17
N THR A 103 -10.14 12.26 14.01
CA THR A 103 -11.58 12.03 13.84
C THR A 103 -11.82 10.58 13.41
N PRO A 104 -12.85 9.87 13.93
CA PRO A 104 -13.10 8.49 13.53
C PRO A 104 -13.33 8.35 12.02
N LYS A 105 -12.80 7.28 11.42
CA LYS A 105 -12.94 6.98 9.98
C LYS A 105 -13.10 5.49 9.75
N THR A 106 -13.78 5.11 8.68
CA THR A 106 -13.74 3.74 8.15
C THR A 106 -12.79 3.71 6.97
N ALA A 107 -11.78 2.84 7.04
CA ALA A 107 -10.69 2.78 6.07
C ALA A 107 -10.59 1.43 5.38
N GLN A 108 -10.10 1.45 4.15
CA GLN A 108 -9.55 0.29 3.47
C GLN A 108 -8.08 0.15 3.86
N VAL A 109 -7.63 -1.06 4.18
CA VAL A 109 -6.26 -1.36 4.57
C VAL A 109 -5.71 -2.47 3.69
N LEU A 110 -4.48 -2.29 3.22
CA LEU A 110 -3.64 -3.32 2.61
C LEU A 110 -2.38 -3.45 3.47
N VAL A 111 -2.07 -4.68 3.90
CA VAL A 111 -0.83 -5.02 4.60
C VAL A 111 -0.11 -6.08 3.77
N VAL A 112 1.10 -5.76 3.33
CA VAL A 112 1.98 -6.68 2.62
C VAL A 112 3.28 -6.84 3.40
N ALA A 113 3.65 -8.08 3.71
CA ALA A 113 4.91 -8.38 4.41
C ALA A 113 6.13 -8.32 3.48
N GLY A 114 7.34 -8.37 4.04
CA GLY A 114 8.55 -8.52 3.23
C GLY A 114 8.61 -9.89 2.56
N GLY A 115 9.12 -9.95 1.33
CA GLY A 115 9.38 -11.22 0.62
C GLY A 115 10.62 -11.93 1.16
N GLY A 116 10.69 -13.25 0.97
CA GLY A 116 11.89 -14.05 1.25
C GLY A 116 12.94 -13.90 0.14
N GLY A 117 14.21 -14.10 0.48
CA GLY A 117 15.29 -14.15 -0.52
C GLY A 117 15.33 -15.47 -1.29
N GLY A 118 15.96 -15.44 -2.47
CA GLY A 118 16.21 -16.64 -3.26
C GLY A 118 17.22 -17.59 -2.60
N GLY A 119 17.23 -18.84 -3.05
CA GLY A 119 18.21 -19.84 -2.67
C GLY A 119 19.59 -19.56 -3.27
N THR A 120 20.66 -19.91 -2.55
CA THR A 120 22.05 -19.83 -3.04
C THR A 120 22.63 -21.21 -3.32
N GLY A 121 23.47 -21.34 -4.34
CA GLY A 121 24.20 -22.58 -4.59
C GLY A 121 24.65 -22.70 -6.02
N ILE A 122 25.20 -23.85 -6.39
CA ILE A 122 25.83 -24.01 -7.71
C ILE A 122 24.85 -24.58 -8.74
N ASN A 123 23.78 -25.27 -8.32
CA ASN A 123 22.83 -25.90 -9.24
C ASN A 123 21.41 -25.95 -8.65
N GLY A 124 20.43 -25.43 -9.38
CA GLY A 124 19.01 -25.65 -9.08
C GLY A 124 18.55 -25.00 -7.78
N ASN A 125 18.50 -23.67 -7.70
CA ASN A 125 18.11 -23.01 -6.44
C ASN A 125 16.68 -22.49 -6.51
N GLY A 126 15.96 -22.58 -5.40
CA GLY A 126 14.56 -22.19 -5.32
C GLY A 126 14.39 -20.67 -5.29
N GLY A 127 13.34 -20.15 -5.90
CA GLY A 127 12.96 -18.74 -5.80
C GLY A 127 12.38 -18.41 -4.42
N GLY A 128 12.60 -17.18 -3.94
CA GLY A 128 12.00 -16.70 -2.69
C GLY A 128 10.48 -16.55 -2.81
N GLY A 129 9.75 -16.88 -1.74
CA GLY A 129 8.31 -16.66 -1.64
C GLY A 129 7.99 -15.20 -1.36
N ALA A 130 6.85 -14.73 -1.87
CA ALA A 130 6.34 -13.41 -1.54
C ALA A 130 5.95 -13.26 -0.06
N GLY A 131 5.93 -12.03 0.44
CA GLY A 131 5.29 -11.69 1.70
C GLY A 131 3.80 -11.99 1.68
N GLY A 132 3.20 -12.19 2.85
CA GLY A 132 1.76 -12.33 3.00
C GLY A 132 1.04 -11.08 2.52
N TYR A 133 -0.10 -11.28 1.86
CA TYR A 133 -0.97 -10.22 1.37
C TYR A 133 -2.30 -10.28 2.10
N LEU A 134 -2.65 -9.22 2.82
CA LEU A 134 -3.91 -9.12 3.57
C LEU A 134 -4.60 -7.79 3.29
N THR A 135 -5.91 -7.84 3.08
CA THR A 135 -6.75 -6.66 2.90
C THR A 135 -7.89 -6.64 3.89
N ASN A 136 -8.26 -5.45 4.36
CA ASN A 136 -9.51 -5.21 5.07
C ASN A 136 -10.25 -4.05 4.39
N ALA A 137 -11.47 -4.31 3.92
CA ALA A 137 -12.26 -3.31 3.20
C ALA A 137 -12.94 -2.27 4.11
N SER A 138 -13.03 -2.55 5.42
CA SER A 138 -13.77 -1.73 6.38
C SER A 138 -13.14 -1.80 7.78
N TYR A 139 -11.91 -1.32 7.90
CA TYR A 139 -11.20 -1.17 9.17
C TYR A 139 -11.65 0.09 9.91
N SER A 140 -12.12 -0.05 11.14
CA SER A 140 -12.55 1.08 11.98
C SER A 140 -11.36 1.77 12.62
N LEU A 141 -11.16 3.06 12.28
CA LEU A 141 -10.20 3.95 12.91
C LEU A 141 -10.94 4.82 13.95
N THR A 142 -10.49 4.76 15.20
CA THR A 142 -11.05 5.50 16.34
C THR A 142 -10.43 6.90 16.45
N ALA A 143 -11.19 7.83 17.03
CA ALA A 143 -10.72 9.18 17.31
C ALA A 143 -9.47 9.18 18.20
N SER A 144 -8.65 10.23 18.05
CA SER A 144 -7.47 10.50 18.89
C SER A 144 -6.59 9.27 19.15
N SER A 145 -6.43 8.43 18.14
CA SER A 145 -5.74 7.15 18.23
C SER A 145 -4.49 7.13 17.35
N ASN A 146 -3.41 6.59 17.91
CA ASN A 146 -2.16 6.35 17.22
C ASN A 146 -2.05 4.86 16.89
N TYR A 147 -2.02 4.53 15.60
CA TYR A 147 -1.84 3.18 15.11
C TYR A 147 -0.38 2.95 14.77
N SER A 148 0.28 2.05 15.52
CA SER A 148 1.61 1.57 15.15
C SER A 148 1.54 0.84 13.81
N VAL A 149 2.47 1.18 12.93
CA VAL A 149 2.63 0.53 11.63
C VAL A 149 4.02 -0.09 11.57
N THR A 150 4.08 -1.41 11.36
CA THR A 150 5.33 -2.13 11.14
C THR A 150 5.40 -2.53 9.67
N VAL A 151 6.48 -2.15 8.99
CA VAL A 151 6.75 -2.60 7.62
C VAL A 151 7.88 -3.61 7.65
N GLY A 152 7.59 -4.83 7.20
CA GLY A 152 8.56 -5.91 7.15
C GLY A 152 9.65 -5.67 6.11
N ALA A 153 10.91 -5.80 6.51
CA ALA A 153 12.03 -5.85 5.58
C ALA A 153 11.97 -7.12 4.72
N GLY A 154 12.49 -7.03 3.50
CA GLY A 154 12.72 -8.20 2.67
C GLY A 154 13.87 -9.04 3.23
N GLY A 155 13.80 -10.36 3.04
CA GLY A 155 14.84 -11.28 3.46
C GLY A 155 16.08 -11.17 2.57
N ALA A 156 17.27 -11.26 3.16
CA ALA A 156 18.50 -11.51 2.40
C ALA A 156 18.44 -12.91 1.73
N ALA A 157 19.46 -13.26 0.93
CA ALA A 157 19.56 -14.59 0.35
C ALA A 157 19.42 -15.71 1.42
N ASN A 158 18.68 -16.78 1.08
CA ASN A 158 18.26 -17.86 1.99
C ASN A 158 17.57 -17.42 3.31
N THR A 159 17.07 -16.19 3.39
CA THR A 159 16.46 -15.66 4.61
C THR A 159 14.99 -15.33 4.36
N ASN A 160 14.13 -15.65 5.33
CA ASN A 160 12.73 -15.27 5.28
C ASN A 160 12.56 -13.75 5.35
N GLY A 161 11.50 -13.23 4.76
CA GLY A 161 11.09 -11.84 4.95
C GLY A 161 10.55 -11.61 6.37
N ALA A 162 10.49 -10.35 6.79
CA ALA A 162 9.89 -9.97 8.05
C ALA A 162 8.40 -9.65 7.90
N ASN A 163 7.65 -9.76 9.00
CA ASN A 163 6.22 -9.48 9.04
C ASN A 163 5.92 -7.97 8.90
N SER A 164 4.77 -7.65 8.30
CA SER A 164 4.17 -6.31 8.35
C SER A 164 2.93 -6.34 9.24
N ILE A 165 2.68 -5.25 9.98
CA ILE A 165 1.60 -5.20 10.98
C ILE A 165 0.88 -3.85 10.90
N PHE A 166 -0.44 -3.89 10.87
CA PHE A 166 -1.32 -2.73 11.06
C PHE A 166 -2.46 -3.09 12.01
N GLY A 167 -2.43 -2.55 13.22
CA GLY A 167 -3.40 -2.89 14.26
C GLY A 167 -3.42 -4.40 14.54
N THR A 168 -4.57 -5.05 14.30
CA THR A 168 -4.75 -6.51 14.46
C THR A 168 -4.38 -7.32 13.21
N ILE A 169 -4.08 -6.67 12.09
CA ILE A 169 -3.73 -7.33 10.84
C ILE A 169 -2.23 -7.59 10.84
N THR A 170 -1.84 -8.86 10.87
CA THR A 170 -0.44 -9.30 10.76
C THR A 170 -0.24 -10.10 9.49
N ALA A 171 0.54 -9.55 8.56
CA ALA A 171 0.98 -10.27 7.37
C ALA A 171 2.32 -10.95 7.64
N THR A 172 2.40 -12.26 7.37
CA THR A 172 3.59 -13.08 7.60
C THR A 172 4.62 -12.86 6.49
N GLY A 173 5.90 -12.72 6.84
CA GLY A 173 7.00 -12.61 5.88
C GLY A 173 7.12 -13.82 4.96
N GLY A 174 7.65 -13.61 3.74
CA GLY A 174 7.79 -14.65 2.74
C GLY A 174 8.88 -15.67 3.07
N GLY A 175 8.69 -16.91 2.63
CA GLY A 175 9.64 -17.99 2.84
C GLY A 175 10.87 -17.88 1.92
N ALA A 176 12.06 -18.18 2.43
CA ALA A 176 13.28 -18.27 1.64
C ALA A 176 13.24 -19.43 0.63
N GLY A 177 13.89 -19.25 -0.52
CA GLY A 177 14.13 -20.34 -1.48
C GLY A 177 15.15 -21.36 -0.95
N GLY A 178 14.98 -22.63 -1.32
CA GLY A 178 15.89 -23.71 -0.96
C GLY A 178 17.20 -23.68 -1.74
N ALA A 179 18.30 -23.98 -1.08
CA ALA A 179 19.63 -24.10 -1.65
C ALA A 179 19.92 -25.55 -2.07
N SER A 180 20.35 -25.77 -3.32
CA SER A 180 20.72 -27.10 -3.83
C SER A 180 19.64 -28.18 -3.66
N SER A 181 19.63 -28.94 -2.55
CA SER A 181 18.61 -29.98 -2.25
C SER A 181 17.69 -29.63 -1.09
N ASP A 182 17.87 -28.45 -0.50
CA ASP A 182 17.12 -28.02 0.67
C ASP A 182 15.68 -27.67 0.29
N ALA A 183 14.78 -27.85 1.25
CA ALA A 183 13.41 -27.40 1.11
C ALA A 183 13.33 -25.86 1.11
N GLY A 184 12.36 -25.32 0.37
CA GLY A 184 11.96 -23.94 0.54
C GLY A 184 11.37 -23.73 1.94
N SER A 185 11.63 -22.57 2.54
CA SER A 185 11.06 -22.23 3.83
C SER A 185 9.58 -21.88 3.70
N PRO A 186 8.75 -22.19 4.72
CA PRO A 186 7.38 -21.71 4.78
C PRO A 186 7.33 -20.20 5.07
N GLY A 187 6.22 -19.55 4.75
CA GLY A 187 6.01 -18.13 5.01
C GLY A 187 4.59 -17.65 4.67
N GLY A 188 4.41 -16.34 4.51
CA GLY A 188 3.19 -15.76 3.95
C GLY A 188 2.87 -16.42 2.60
N SER A 189 3.83 -16.37 1.68
CA SER A 189 3.95 -17.34 0.59
C SER A 189 5.21 -18.19 0.79
N GLY A 190 5.17 -19.45 0.35
CA GLY A 190 6.27 -20.40 0.51
C GLY A 190 7.38 -20.20 -0.52
N GLY A 191 8.64 -20.43 -0.10
CA GLY A 191 9.77 -20.46 -1.02
C GLY A 191 9.76 -21.69 -1.91
N GLY A 192 10.37 -21.60 -3.09
CA GLY A 192 10.60 -22.75 -3.96
C GLY A 192 11.65 -23.69 -3.36
N GLY A 193 11.50 -24.99 -3.57
CA GLY A 193 12.52 -25.97 -3.20
C GLY A 193 13.77 -25.84 -4.05
N GLY A 194 14.93 -26.17 -3.47
CA GLY A 194 16.12 -26.47 -4.26
C GLY A 194 15.87 -27.65 -5.20
N GLY A 195 16.71 -27.82 -6.21
CA GLY A 195 16.75 -28.98 -7.09
C GLY A 195 16.88 -30.30 -6.33
N ARG A 196 17.08 -31.39 -7.06
CA ARG A 196 17.22 -32.74 -6.50
C ARG A 196 16.06 -33.11 -5.56
N SER A 197 14.85 -32.70 -5.92
CA SER A 197 13.62 -32.95 -5.16
C SER A 197 13.51 -32.20 -3.85
N GLY A 198 14.13 -31.01 -3.73
CA GLY A 198 13.88 -30.10 -2.62
C GLY A 198 12.40 -29.75 -2.55
N ALA A 199 11.80 -29.96 -1.38
CA ALA A 199 10.38 -29.73 -1.16
C ALA A 199 10.02 -28.24 -1.25
N ALA A 200 8.80 -27.94 -1.70
CA ALA A 200 8.27 -26.58 -1.66
C ALA A 200 8.02 -26.12 -0.22
N GLY A 201 8.28 -24.84 0.05
CA GLY A 201 7.78 -24.16 1.23
C GLY A 201 6.27 -23.98 1.13
N SER A 202 5.56 -24.09 2.25
CA SER A 202 4.12 -23.84 2.33
C SER A 202 3.81 -22.35 2.46
N GLY A 203 2.69 -21.91 1.85
CA GLY A 203 2.10 -20.60 2.11
C GLY A 203 1.18 -20.63 3.32
N THR A 204 1.01 -19.49 3.97
CA THR A 204 0.05 -19.34 5.07
C THR A 204 -1.35 -19.15 4.49
N ALA A 205 -2.31 -19.96 4.96
CA ALA A 205 -3.68 -19.93 4.45
C ALA A 205 -4.28 -18.51 4.49
N GLY A 206 -4.80 -18.06 3.34
CA GLY A 206 -5.40 -16.73 3.19
C GLY A 206 -4.42 -15.58 2.97
N GLN A 207 -3.09 -15.82 3.00
CA GLN A 207 -2.07 -14.79 2.77
C GLN A 207 -1.24 -15.01 1.51
N GLY A 208 -1.07 -16.26 1.10
CA GLY A 208 -0.31 -16.62 -0.08
C GLY A 208 -0.32 -18.12 -0.37
N TYR A 209 0.39 -18.49 -1.43
CA TYR A 209 0.45 -19.87 -1.93
C TYR A 209 1.82 -20.51 -1.69
N ALA A 210 1.88 -21.83 -1.85
CA ALA A 210 3.12 -22.59 -1.76
C ALA A 210 4.07 -22.27 -2.93
N GLY A 211 5.36 -22.54 -2.72
CA GLY A 211 6.34 -22.58 -3.81
C GLY A 211 6.19 -23.85 -4.66
N GLY A 212 7.06 -23.97 -5.65
CA GLY A 212 7.26 -25.17 -6.44
C GLY A 212 8.33 -26.09 -5.85
N ILE A 213 8.25 -27.37 -6.20
CA ILE A 213 9.26 -28.39 -5.91
C ILE A 213 10.41 -28.23 -6.91
N GLY A 214 11.66 -28.32 -6.45
CA GLY A 214 12.79 -28.39 -7.38
C GLY A 214 13.00 -29.81 -7.89
N VAL A 215 13.49 -29.94 -9.12
CA VAL A 215 13.62 -31.22 -9.83
C VAL A 215 15.00 -31.27 -10.48
N TYR A 216 15.75 -32.36 -10.31
CA TYR A 216 17.11 -32.52 -10.84
C TYR A 216 18.04 -31.33 -10.53
N ALA A 217 18.41 -30.54 -11.55
CA ALA A 217 19.26 -29.36 -11.41
C ALA A 217 18.49 -28.04 -11.56
N ALA A 218 17.16 -28.09 -11.40
CA ALA A 218 16.26 -26.93 -11.47
C ALA A 218 15.55 -26.72 -10.12
N GLY A 219 15.62 -25.51 -9.58
CA GLY A 219 14.84 -25.14 -8.39
C GLY A 219 13.41 -24.79 -8.74
N GLY A 220 12.50 -24.92 -7.77
CA GLY A 220 11.11 -24.49 -7.90
C GLY A 220 10.97 -22.97 -7.82
N GLY A 221 9.92 -22.42 -8.42
CA GLY A 221 9.57 -21.01 -8.27
C GLY A 221 8.97 -20.73 -6.90
N GLY A 222 9.18 -19.53 -6.36
CA GLY A 222 8.54 -19.08 -5.13
C GLY A 222 7.05 -18.81 -5.33
N GLY A 223 6.24 -19.06 -4.30
CA GLY A 223 4.81 -18.74 -4.29
C GLY A 223 4.56 -17.24 -4.26
N GLY A 224 3.49 -16.81 -4.92
CA GLY A 224 2.95 -15.46 -4.80
C GLY A 224 1.61 -15.46 -4.07
N ALA A 225 1.05 -14.28 -3.84
CA ALA A 225 -0.27 -14.11 -3.21
C ALA A 225 -1.44 -14.47 -4.14
N GLY A 226 -1.23 -14.51 -5.46
CA GLY A 226 -2.25 -14.81 -6.47
C GLY A 226 -2.08 -16.18 -7.14
N GLY A 227 -1.01 -16.93 -6.83
CA GLY A 227 -0.84 -18.30 -7.30
C GLY A 227 0.44 -18.95 -6.80
N ALA A 228 0.45 -20.28 -6.81
CA ALA A 228 1.62 -21.07 -6.46
C ALA A 228 2.75 -20.88 -7.48
N GLY A 229 4.00 -21.01 -7.02
CA GLY A 229 5.15 -21.15 -7.91
C GLY A 229 5.11 -22.52 -8.59
N THR A 230 5.63 -22.63 -9.82
CA THR A 230 5.68 -23.92 -10.51
C THR A 230 6.91 -24.71 -10.11
N ASN A 231 6.85 -26.02 -10.29
CA ASN A 231 8.02 -26.89 -10.14
C ASN A 231 9.08 -26.55 -11.22
N GLY A 232 10.33 -26.90 -10.93
CA GLY A 232 11.36 -26.96 -11.98
C GLY A 232 11.07 -28.06 -13.00
N THR A 233 11.68 -28.00 -14.18
CA THR A 233 11.48 -29.01 -15.26
C THR A 233 12.59 -30.07 -15.30
N GLY A 234 12.31 -31.17 -16.01
CA GLY A 234 13.10 -32.40 -16.02
C GLY A 234 14.44 -32.33 -16.80
N ALA A 235 15.17 -33.45 -16.78
CA ALA A 235 16.58 -33.60 -17.13
C ALA A 235 17.03 -33.07 -18.51
N ASN A 236 16.13 -33.00 -19.50
CA ASN A 236 16.48 -32.54 -20.85
C ASN A 236 16.47 -31.02 -21.00
N GLU A 237 15.78 -30.31 -20.11
CA GLU A 237 15.54 -28.87 -20.23
C GLU A 237 16.08 -28.10 -19.02
N ASN A 238 15.94 -28.63 -17.80
CA ASN A 238 16.43 -28.06 -16.53
C ASN A 238 16.05 -26.59 -16.31
N TYR A 239 14.87 -26.13 -16.77
CA TYR A 239 14.38 -24.78 -16.48
C TYR A 239 13.95 -24.69 -15.02
N GLY A 240 14.34 -23.59 -14.38
CA GLY A 240 13.81 -23.24 -13.07
C GLY A 240 12.29 -23.04 -13.11
N GLY A 241 11.64 -23.21 -11.96
CA GLY A 241 10.20 -23.02 -11.83
C GLY A 241 9.78 -21.56 -11.98
N ASN A 242 8.63 -21.34 -12.63
CA ASN A 242 8.03 -20.03 -12.83
C ASN A 242 7.58 -19.43 -11.50
N THR A 243 7.63 -18.10 -11.41
CA THR A 243 7.16 -17.34 -10.25
C THR A 243 5.67 -17.56 -9.99
N GLY A 244 5.24 -17.59 -8.74
CA GLY A 244 3.83 -17.38 -8.41
C GLY A 244 3.38 -15.94 -8.68
N ILE A 245 2.18 -15.77 -9.23
CA ILE A 245 1.58 -14.45 -9.54
C ILE A 245 1.32 -13.65 -8.27
N GLY A 246 1.55 -12.33 -8.33
CA GLY A 246 1.10 -11.38 -7.32
C GLY A 246 -0.36 -10.94 -7.52
N VAL A 247 -0.93 -10.23 -6.55
CA VAL A 247 -2.31 -9.71 -6.62
C VAL A 247 -2.30 -8.25 -7.04
N ALA A 248 -3.09 -7.91 -8.07
CA ALA A 248 -3.29 -6.52 -8.47
C ALA A 248 -4.21 -5.78 -7.48
N ASN A 249 -3.81 -4.60 -7.03
CA ASN A 249 -4.63 -3.75 -6.15
C ASN A 249 -4.44 -2.26 -6.49
N SER A 250 -5.55 -1.51 -6.52
CA SER A 250 -5.59 -0.07 -6.82
C SER A 250 -5.68 0.83 -5.59
N ILE A 251 -5.42 0.32 -4.38
CA ILE A 251 -5.57 1.06 -3.12
C ILE A 251 -4.69 2.32 -3.05
N SER A 252 -3.55 2.35 -3.77
CA SER A 252 -2.66 3.51 -3.89
C SER A 252 -3.13 4.54 -4.95
N GLY A 253 -4.29 4.34 -5.58
CA GLY A 253 -4.84 5.19 -6.63
C GLY A 253 -4.55 4.70 -8.05
N THR A 254 -3.62 3.76 -8.23
CA THR A 254 -3.33 3.07 -9.50
C THR A 254 -3.16 1.58 -9.27
N SER A 255 -3.52 0.75 -10.25
CA SER A 255 -3.41 -0.71 -10.12
C SER A 255 -1.95 -1.15 -10.19
N ILE A 256 -1.45 -1.75 -9.12
CA ILE A 256 -0.09 -2.28 -8.99
C ILE A 256 -0.18 -3.73 -8.50
N TYR A 257 0.74 -4.59 -8.93
CA TYR A 257 0.86 -5.95 -8.40
C TYR A 257 1.68 -5.98 -7.11
N TYR A 258 1.17 -6.66 -6.10
CA TYR A 258 1.84 -6.90 -4.82
C TYR A 258 2.05 -8.40 -4.62
N ALA A 259 3.09 -8.75 -3.86
CA ALA A 259 3.39 -10.08 -3.38
C ALA A 259 3.48 -11.15 -4.49
N GLY A 260 4.27 -10.92 -5.55
CA GLY A 260 4.64 -11.97 -6.50
C GLY A 260 5.91 -12.73 -6.09
N GLY A 261 6.02 -13.99 -6.48
CA GLY A 261 7.14 -14.86 -6.11
C GLY A 261 8.42 -14.61 -6.92
N GLY A 262 9.53 -15.20 -6.47
CA GLY A 262 10.81 -15.22 -7.20
C GLY A 262 10.96 -16.44 -8.10
N ALA A 263 11.68 -16.30 -9.21
CA ALA A 263 11.91 -17.38 -10.16
C ALA A 263 12.91 -18.41 -9.60
N GLY A 264 12.65 -19.69 -9.86
CA GLY A 264 13.59 -20.77 -9.64
C GLY A 264 14.71 -20.72 -10.69
N GLY A 265 15.87 -21.25 -10.31
CA GLY A 265 17.08 -21.24 -11.11
C GLY A 265 17.31 -22.62 -11.70
N GLY A 266 17.55 -22.68 -13.00
CA GLY A 266 17.92 -23.89 -13.72
C GLY A 266 19.41 -24.15 -13.76
N SER A 267 19.77 -25.27 -14.39
CA SER A 267 21.16 -25.58 -14.73
C SER A 267 21.68 -24.67 -15.85
N ALA A 268 22.97 -24.74 -16.19
CA ALA A 268 23.60 -23.85 -17.16
C ALA A 268 22.93 -23.85 -18.55
N THR A 269 22.29 -24.97 -18.93
CA THR A 269 21.55 -25.11 -20.20
C THR A 269 20.06 -24.74 -20.09
N GLY A 270 19.52 -24.66 -18.87
CA GLY A 270 18.09 -24.55 -18.61
C GLY A 270 17.64 -23.19 -18.09
N GLY A 271 18.52 -22.30 -17.65
CA GLY A 271 18.13 -20.91 -17.37
C GLY A 271 17.01 -20.75 -16.33
N CYS A 272 16.31 -19.62 -16.38
CA CYS A 272 15.35 -19.22 -15.35
C CYS A 272 13.92 -19.65 -15.65
N GLY A 273 13.14 -19.81 -14.58
CA GLY A 273 11.69 -19.81 -14.70
C GLY A 273 11.16 -18.49 -15.26
N THR A 274 10.00 -18.56 -15.91
CA THR A 274 9.31 -17.39 -16.43
C THR A 274 8.78 -16.51 -15.28
N VAL A 275 8.81 -15.20 -15.51
CA VAL A 275 8.29 -14.20 -14.57
C VAL A 275 6.85 -13.88 -14.93
N LEU A 276 5.95 -14.11 -13.99
CA LEU A 276 4.55 -13.74 -14.07
C LEU A 276 4.31 -12.40 -13.37
N SER A 277 3.09 -11.85 -13.48
CA SER A 277 2.75 -10.52 -12.97
C SER A 277 3.13 -10.31 -11.50
N GLY A 278 3.96 -9.30 -11.24
CA GLY A 278 4.45 -8.97 -9.90
C GLY A 278 5.58 -9.85 -9.37
N GLY A 279 6.02 -10.85 -10.14
CA GLY A 279 7.12 -11.74 -9.78
C GLY A 279 8.50 -11.16 -10.11
N THR A 280 9.54 -11.90 -9.72
CA THR A 280 10.95 -11.48 -9.83
C THR A 280 11.76 -12.50 -10.62
N ALA A 281 12.54 -12.04 -11.60
CA ALA A 281 13.48 -12.89 -12.34
C ALA A 281 14.61 -13.41 -11.44
N CYS A 282 15.35 -14.42 -11.89
CA CYS A 282 16.59 -14.83 -11.20
C CYS A 282 17.57 -13.66 -11.04
N GLN A 283 18.47 -13.78 -10.06
CA GLN A 283 19.57 -12.85 -9.82
C GLN A 283 19.11 -11.39 -9.64
N THR A 284 17.82 -11.20 -9.35
CA THR A 284 17.17 -9.90 -9.24
C THR A 284 16.52 -9.83 -7.87
N ASN A 285 16.70 -8.70 -7.19
CA ASN A 285 16.01 -8.45 -5.93
C ASN A 285 14.51 -8.25 -6.18
N GLY A 286 13.68 -8.72 -5.26
CA GLY A 286 12.26 -8.41 -5.26
C GLY A 286 12.05 -6.90 -5.24
N ALA A 287 11.07 -6.42 -6.00
CA ALA A 287 10.77 -5.00 -6.06
C ALA A 287 10.48 -4.45 -4.65
N ALA A 288 11.15 -3.36 -4.27
CA ALA A 288 10.91 -2.73 -2.98
C ALA A 288 9.44 -2.32 -2.83
N ASN A 289 8.92 -2.38 -1.60
CA ASN A 289 7.57 -1.96 -1.25
C ASN A 289 6.45 -2.75 -1.93
N SER A 290 6.75 -3.96 -2.39
CA SER A 290 5.79 -4.85 -3.04
C SER A 290 5.62 -6.17 -2.30
N GLY A 291 6.52 -6.51 -1.38
CA GLY A 291 6.61 -7.84 -0.78
C GLY A 291 7.02 -8.95 -1.74
N ALA A 292 7.54 -8.62 -2.93
CA ALA A 292 7.94 -9.63 -3.91
C ALA A 292 9.09 -10.50 -3.39
N GLY A 293 9.08 -11.80 -3.75
CA GLY A 293 10.16 -12.73 -3.46
C GLY A 293 11.42 -12.43 -4.28
N GLY A 294 12.58 -12.78 -3.75
CA GLY A 294 13.86 -12.65 -4.45
C GLY A 294 14.10 -13.76 -5.47
N GLY A 295 14.71 -13.43 -6.61
CA GLY A 295 15.13 -14.43 -7.58
C GLY A 295 16.27 -15.29 -7.08
N SER A 296 16.24 -16.59 -7.41
CA SER A 296 17.38 -17.49 -7.19
C SER A 296 18.55 -17.19 -8.16
N ASN A 297 19.70 -17.85 -7.99
CA ASN A 297 20.74 -17.85 -9.02
C ASN A 297 20.61 -19.05 -9.98
N THR A 298 21.15 -18.89 -11.19
CA THR A 298 21.39 -19.98 -12.15
C THR A 298 22.80 -20.57 -11.94
N ALA A 299 23.09 -21.73 -12.54
CA ALA A 299 24.39 -22.37 -12.40
C ALA A 299 25.56 -21.42 -12.75
N GLY A 300 26.43 -21.16 -11.76
CA GLY A 300 27.59 -20.27 -11.89
C GLY A 300 27.35 -18.77 -11.61
N GLY A 301 26.12 -18.35 -11.28
CA GLY A 301 25.81 -16.95 -10.94
C GLY A 301 26.14 -16.61 -9.47
N ALA A 302 26.90 -15.53 -9.25
CA ALA A 302 27.30 -15.07 -7.91
C ALA A 302 26.23 -14.25 -7.17
N THR A 303 25.20 -13.77 -7.89
CA THR A 303 24.16 -12.87 -7.34
C THR A 303 22.86 -13.61 -7.10
N VAL A 304 22.37 -13.56 -5.86
CA VAL A 304 21.05 -14.05 -5.46
C VAL A 304 20.20 -12.87 -5.03
N GLY A 305 18.95 -12.84 -5.47
CA GLY A 305 18.00 -11.80 -5.17
C GLY A 305 17.57 -11.83 -3.71
N SER A 306 17.67 -10.70 -3.02
CA SER A 306 16.94 -10.47 -1.76
C SER A 306 15.45 -10.31 -2.03
N GLY A 307 14.60 -10.58 -1.05
CA GLY A 307 13.19 -10.23 -1.11
C GLY A 307 12.99 -8.71 -1.09
N GLY A 308 11.86 -8.26 -1.64
CA GLY A 308 11.41 -6.88 -1.56
C GLY A 308 10.82 -6.57 -0.18
N SER A 309 10.96 -5.33 0.29
CA SER A 309 10.27 -4.86 1.49
C SER A 309 8.75 -4.93 1.32
N GLY A 310 8.05 -5.07 2.45
CA GLY A 310 6.61 -4.95 2.53
C GLY A 310 6.12 -3.51 2.36
N VAL A 311 4.82 -3.33 2.46
CA VAL A 311 4.16 -2.01 2.45
C VAL A 311 2.86 -2.09 3.24
N VAL A 312 2.50 -1.00 3.90
CA VAL A 312 1.17 -0.83 4.51
C VAL A 312 0.49 0.38 3.90
N ILE A 313 -0.75 0.21 3.44
CA ILE A 313 -1.52 1.27 2.79
C ILE A 313 -2.88 1.38 3.47
N VAL A 314 -3.23 2.60 3.88
CA VAL A 314 -4.53 2.92 4.51
C VAL A 314 -5.21 4.00 3.68
N LYS A 315 -6.42 3.74 3.22
CA LYS A 315 -7.21 4.67 2.40
C LYS A 315 -8.57 4.94 3.03
N TYR A 316 -8.95 6.22 3.16
CA TYR A 316 -10.27 6.61 3.67
C TYR A 316 -10.79 7.89 2.97
N PRO A 317 -12.10 8.16 2.98
CA PRO A 317 -12.66 9.39 2.39
C PRO A 317 -12.15 10.65 3.09
N VAL A 318 -11.86 11.70 2.32
CA VAL A 318 -11.54 13.01 2.90
C VAL A 318 -12.74 13.59 3.62
N CYS A 319 -12.46 14.48 4.57
CA CYS A 319 -13.41 15.36 5.19
C CYS A 319 -14.23 16.15 4.16
N PRO A 320 -15.57 16.21 4.30
CA PRO A 320 -16.41 17.09 3.49
C PRO A 320 -16.22 18.58 3.83
#